data_AF-A0A353YXC7-F1
#
_entry.id   AF-A0A353YXC7-F1
#
_cell.length_a   1.000
_cell.length_b   1.000
_cell.length_c   1.000
_cell.angle_alpha   90.00
_cell.angle_beta   90.00
_cell.angle_gamma   90.00
#
_symmetry.space_group_name_H-M   'P 1'
#
loop_
_entity.id
_entity.type
_entity.pdbx_description
1 polymer ?
#
loop_
_entity_poly.entity_id
_entity_poly.type
_entity_poly.pdbx_seq_one_letter_code
_entity_poly.pdbx_strand_id
1 'polypeptide(L)' 'MRLKITEVSFTTEENWLFKLSDGYSDYFILSEEFYKKKGLKNPIGKKEFDSWDVGFSVLCEVLEFEEQKVVVKIN' A
#
# COMPACT_ATOMS: atom_id res chain seq x y z
N MET A 1 -1.37 8.35 -9.21
CA MET A 1 -2.19 9.22 -8.34
C MET A 1 -1.42 9.54 -7.06
N ARG A 2 -1.59 10.72 -6.47
CA ARG A 2 -0.92 11.07 -5.21
C ARG A 2 -1.79 10.63 -4.03
N LEU A 3 -1.26 9.72 -3.21
CA LEU A 3 -1.92 9.19 -2.03
C LEU A 3 -1.11 9.58 -0.80
N LYS A 4 -1.80 9.78 0.32
CA LYS A 4 -1.18 10.09 1.61
C LYS A 4 -1.34 8.91 2.54
N ILE A 5 -0.26 8.46 3.18
CA ILE A 5 -0.30 7.42 4.19
C ILE A 5 -1.07 7.95 5.40
N THR A 6 -2.14 7.25 5.75
CA THR A 6 -3.01 7.57 6.89
C THR A 6 -2.74 6.64 8.06
N GLU A 7 -2.43 5.38 7.80
CA GLU A 7 -2.17 4.37 8.82
C GLU A 7 -1.06 3.42 8.36
N VAL A 8 -0.29 2.91 9.32
CA VAL A 8 0.74 1.90 9.11
C VAL A 8 0.43 0.70 10.01
N SER A 9 0.35 -0.50 9.45
CA SER A 9 0.15 -1.72 10.22
C SER A 9 1.45 -2.49 10.31
N PHE A 10 1.90 -2.70 11.54
CA PHE A 10 3.09 -3.48 11.88
C PHE A 10 2.72 -4.87 12.41
N THR A 11 1.43 -5.17 12.52
CA THR A 11 0.92 -6.42 13.08
C THR A 11 0.75 -7.47 12.00
N THR A 12 1.24 -8.69 12.26
CA THR A 12 1.08 -9.87 11.40
C THR A 12 -0.36 -10.35 11.25
N GLU A 13 -1.30 -9.80 12.02
CA GLU A 13 -2.73 -10.14 11.94
C GLU A 13 -3.44 -9.45 10.78
N GLU A 14 -2.92 -8.32 10.30
CA GLU A 14 -3.51 -7.58 9.19
C GLU A 14 -2.80 -7.91 7.87
N ASN A 15 -3.57 -8.19 6.82
CA ASN A 15 -3.03 -8.48 5.48
C ASN A 15 -2.52 -7.24 4.74
N TRP A 16 -2.48 -6.07 5.39
CA TRP A 16 -2.06 -4.80 4.83
C TRP A 16 -0.93 -4.18 5.67
N LEU A 17 -0.07 -3.41 5.00
CA LEU A 17 1.12 -2.78 5.58
C LEU A 17 0.95 -1.27 5.70
N PHE A 18 0.41 -0.65 4.66
CA PHE A 18 0.09 0.78 4.66
C PHE A 18 -1.32 1.00 4.17
N LYS A 19 -2.03 1.87 4.86
CA LYS A 19 -3.27 2.46 4.37
C LYS A 19 -2.98 3.86 3.88
N LEU A 20 -3.45 4.16 2.68
CA LEU A 20 -3.30 5.44 2.03
C LEU A 20 -4.68 5.99 1.66
N SER A 21 -4.79 7.30 1.60
CA SER A 21 -6.01 7.97 1.19
C SER A 21 -5.71 9.12 0.24
N ASP A 22 -6.61 9.34 -0.71
CA ASP A 22 -6.65 10.56 -1.51
C ASP A 22 -7.59 11.63 -0.91
N GLY A 23 -8.22 11.33 0.24
CA GLY A 23 -9.23 12.15 0.90
C GLY A 23 -10.67 11.73 0.61
N TYR A 24 -10.90 10.82 -0.34
CA TYR A 24 -12.23 10.30 -0.69
C TYR A 24 -12.32 8.78 -0.55
N SER A 25 -11.25 8.07 -0.88
CA SER A 25 -11.18 6.62 -0.85
C SER A 25 -9.96 6.14 -0.08
N ASP A 26 -10.07 4.94 0.46
CA ASP A 26 -8.97 4.21 1.07
C ASP A 26 -8.31 3.28 0.05
N TYR A 27 -7.00 3.20 0.18
CA TYR A 27 -6.09 2.43 -0.65
C TYR A 27 -5.14 1.65 0.24
N PHE A 28 -4.73 0.47 -0.20
CA PHE A 28 -3.93 -0.41 0.63
C PHE A 28 -2.67 -0.87 -0.10
N ILE A 29 -1.56 -0.85 0.63
CA ILE A 29 -0.39 -1.64 0.28
C ILE A 29 -0.50 -2.92 1.10
N LEU A 30 -0.62 -4.05 0.43
CA LEU A 30 -0.85 -5.35 1.07
C LEU A 30 0.47 -6.02 1.50
N SER A 31 0.38 -7.16 2.18
CA SER A 31 1.55 -7.97 2.50
C SER A 31 2.19 -8.53 1.23
N GLU A 32 3.50 -8.85 1.28
CA GLU A 32 4.22 -9.43 0.15
C GLU A 32 3.57 -10.72 -0.36
N GLU A 33 2.94 -11.49 0.53
CA GLU A 33 2.22 -12.72 0.19
C GLU A 33 1.07 -12.49 -0.79
N PHE A 34 0.33 -11.38 -0.66
CA PHE A 34 -0.74 -11.03 -1.59
C PHE A 34 -0.19 -10.81 -3.01
N TYR A 35 0.86 -10.01 -3.13
CA TYR A 35 1.47 -9.71 -4.43
C TYR A 35 2.03 -10.97 -5.07
N LYS A 36 2.72 -11.83 -4.30
CA LYS A 36 3.19 -13.14 -4.78
C LYS A 36 2.05 -14.02 -5.28
N LYS A 37 0.93 -14.09 -4.56
CA LYS A 37 -0.26 -14.87 -4.97
C LYS A 37 -0.88 -14.35 -6.27
N LYS A 38 -0.87 -13.04 -6.51
CA LYS A 38 -1.38 -12.41 -7.74
C LYS A 38 -0.34 -12.35 -8.88
N GLY A 39 0.87 -12.87 -8.68
CA GLY A 39 1.96 -12.81 -9.67
C GLY A 39 2.51 -11.39 -9.88
N LEU A 40 2.33 -10.51 -8.91
CA LEU A 40 2.79 -9.12 -8.92
C LEU A 40 4.05 -8.95 -8.08
N LYS A 41 4.83 -7.92 -8.39
CA LYS A 41 5.93 -7.48 -7.53
C LYS A 41 5.38 -6.58 -6.44
N ASN A 42 5.87 -6.76 -5.20
CA ASN A 42 5.55 -5.85 -4.11
C ASN A 42 5.97 -4.42 -4.49
N PRO A 43 5.07 -3.41 -4.41
CA PRO A 43 5.38 -2.04 -4.78
C PRO A 43 6.40 -1.39 -3.84
N ILE A 44 6.49 -1.84 -2.59
CA ILE A 44 7.41 -1.30 -1.59
C ILE A 44 8.62 -2.20 -1.37
N GLY A 45 9.78 -1.58 -1.22
CA GLY A 45 10.98 -2.23 -0.72
C GLY A 45 11.15 -2.03 0.78
N LYS A 46 12.19 -2.66 1.34
CA LYS A 46 12.57 -2.50 2.75
C LYS A 46 12.84 -1.04 3.12
N LYS A 47 13.50 -0.29 2.23
CA LYS A 47 13.85 1.11 2.47
C LYS A 47 12.61 1.99 2.62
N GLU A 48 11.65 1.82 1.74
CA GLU A 48 10.36 2.52 1.75
C GLU A 48 9.57 2.15 3.00
N PHE A 49 9.54 0.86 3.35
CA PHE A 49 8.91 0.38 4.58
C PHE A 49 9.49 1.04 5.84
N ASP A 50 10.82 1.14 5.95
CA ASP A 50 11.49 1.78 7.08
C ASP A 50 11.40 3.32 7.08
N SER A 51 11.16 3.95 5.92
CA SER A 51 11.20 5.42 5.79
C SER A 51 9.82 6.07 5.81
N TRP A 52 8.76 5.31 5.57
CA TRP A 52 7.42 5.84 5.40
C TRP A 52 6.65 5.85 6.71
N ASP A 53 6.03 6.98 6.99
CA ASP A 53 5.22 7.20 8.18
C ASP A 53 3.91 7.90 7.82
N VAL A 54 3.00 7.97 8.78
CA VAL A 54 1.73 8.69 8.65
C VAL A 54 2.00 10.14 8.25
N GLY A 55 1.31 10.60 7.23
CA GLY A 55 1.51 11.93 6.68
C GLY A 55 2.33 11.96 5.39
N PHE A 56 3.13 10.93 5.12
CA PHE A 56 3.92 10.84 3.92
C PHE A 56 3.03 10.74 2.68
N SER A 57 3.33 11.52 1.65
CA SER A 57 2.58 11.52 0.39
C SER A 57 3.42 10.93 -0.72
N VAL A 58 2.87 9.95 -1.42
CA VAL A 58 3.56 9.19 -2.45
C VAL A 58 2.72 9.12 -3.72
N LEU A 59 3.39 9.07 -4.87
CA LEU A 59 2.73 8.87 -6.15
C LEU A 59 2.66 7.37 -6.46
N CYS A 60 1.45 6.84 -6.51
CA CYS A 60 1.18 5.41 -6.67
C CYS A 60 0.36 5.11 -7.94
N GLU A 61 0.50 3.88 -8.44
CA GLU A 61 -0.45 3.26 -9.35
C GLU A 61 -1.25 2.21 -8.58
N VAL A 62 -2.56 2.16 -8.82
CA VAL A 62 -3.52 1.36 -8.07
C VAL A 62 -4.31 0.49 -9.02
N LEU A 63 -4.60 -0.73 -8.60
CA LEU A 63 -5.55 -1.64 -9.23
C LEU A 63 -6.59 -2.10 -8.21
N GLU A 64 -7.79 -2.39 -8.67
CA GLU A 64 -8.87 -2.91 -7.83
C GLU A 64 -8.90 -4.44 -7.89
N PHE A 65 -8.87 -5.09 -6.72
CA PHE A 65 -8.96 -6.53 -6.55
C PHE A 65 -9.98 -6.84 -5.48
N GLU A 66 -10.97 -7.69 -5.77
CA GLU A 66 -11.92 -8.19 -4.75
C GLU A 66 -12.54 -7.05 -3.92
N GLU A 67 -12.96 -5.96 -4.61
CA GLU A 67 -13.52 -4.73 -4.02
C GLU A 67 -12.54 -3.89 -3.16
N GLN A 68 -11.24 -4.22 -3.18
CA GLN A 68 -10.19 -3.46 -2.52
C GLN A 68 -9.29 -2.73 -3.53
N LYS A 69 -8.99 -1.46 -3.25
CA LYS A 69 -8.06 -0.65 -4.05
C LYS A 69 -6.64 -0.87 -3.57
N VAL A 70 -5.86 -1.64 -4.33
CA VAL A 70 -4.51 -2.06 -3.96
C VAL A 70 -3.48 -1.27 -4.76
N VAL A 71 -2.51 -0.68 -4.07
CA VAL A 71 -1.34 -0.06 -4.70
C VAL A 71 -0.47 -1.15 -5.30
N VAL A 72 -0.12 -1.04 -6.58
CA VAL A 72 0.70 -2.02 -7.29
C VAL A 72 2.03 -1.46 -7.78
N LYS A 73 2.19 -0.13 -7.76
CA LYS A 73 3.45 0.53 -8.11
C LYS A 73 3.60 1.87 -7.42
N ILE A 74 4.83 2.28 -7.18
CA ILE A 74 5.22 3.55 -6.58
C ILE A 74 6.23 4.23 -7.51
N ASN A 75 6.11 5.56 -7.67
CA ASN A 75 6.98 6.41 -8.49
C ASN A 75 7.62 7.52 -7.65
#